data_AF-A0A1S3IP38-F1
#
_entry.id   AF-A0A1S3IP38-F1
#
_cell.length_a   1.000
_cell.length_b   1.000
_cell.length_c   1.000
_cell.angle_alpha   90.00
_cell.angle_beta   90.00
_cell.angle_gamma   90.00
#
_symmetry.space_group_name_H-M   'P 1'
#
loop_
_entity.id
_entity.type
_entity.pdbx_description
1 polymer ?
#
loop_
_entity_poly.entity_id
_entity_poly.type
_entity_poly.pdbx_seq_one_letter_code
_entity_poly.pdbx_strand_id
1 'polypeptide(L)'
;MVTEEHNRSSDAYIFELLSMVLALSGSNVGRTFLAQQLGLLQDLLSLLHTATPRVQRQVVSLLRRVLPEVQPQVLARLLNVPSLPPEDFSIIAEAKKGGEEVNLDPTKPGILDVFLICIAKALTVQMKVKGSGKAVNTVDSATSIPTESVQSSSRWWLRGGMNNKLAETIITLLKDMASGQVSEAWGRVTKGAVAENILNLTKMGENLRVPAECIKTPTLWLALASLCVLDHDHVVSLSSGQWISPDGQQGQPRPTCDNHDDGETSAIILCDMCGNLCADCDRFLHLHKRTRSHKRQVFKEEEEAIRVDLHEGCGRTKLFWVMALADSASLKAMVEFREGDRGKTLTSAISMGVCRFCGNQSSTGLLSMGNVCSDPDCQEYAKTACRKVQSCGHMCGGIAGEYPCLPCLHGCKNPGQTHALKQDADDMCMICFTEALSAAPAIQLICSHVFHLHCCRKVLEKGWIGPRITFGFASCPICKREIDHPLLKDLLDPTRKLYDDVKRKALMRLEYEGLHKSEAITTAGARFYNDPAGFAMDRYAYYVCYKCKKAYYGGEARCDEQLEGGDDYDPTELVCGACSDVSRAQVSAMSDLTGLLHGNFLNM
;
A
#
# COMPACT_ATOMS: atom_id res chain seq x y z
N MET A 1 34.07 16.40 -8.32
CA MET A 1 34.31 17.12 -9.59
C MET A 1 34.79 16.19 -10.71
N VAL A 2 36.07 15.77 -10.79
CA VAL A 2 36.55 14.91 -11.92
C VAL A 2 35.88 13.51 -11.96
N THR A 3 35.61 12.91 -10.80
CA THR A 3 34.90 11.62 -10.69
C THR A 3 33.40 11.72 -11.00
N GLU A 4 32.77 12.86 -10.72
CA GLU A 4 31.35 13.10 -11.02
C GLU A 4 31.11 13.43 -12.50
N GLU A 5 32.01 14.18 -13.14
CA GLU A 5 31.97 14.42 -14.58
C GLU A 5 32.21 13.15 -15.38
N HIS A 6 33.15 12.29 -14.95
CA HIS A 6 33.41 11.00 -15.59
C HIS A 6 32.25 10.00 -15.41
N ASN A 7 31.59 9.99 -14.24
CA ASN A 7 30.37 9.21 -14.04
C ASN A 7 29.20 9.74 -14.89
N ARG A 8 29.07 11.05 -15.07
CA ARG A 8 28.03 11.66 -15.93
C ARG A 8 28.25 11.36 -17.40
N SER A 9 29.48 11.36 -17.89
CA SER A 9 29.78 11.03 -19.29
C SER A 9 29.58 9.53 -19.59
N SER A 10 29.95 8.66 -18.66
CA SER A 10 29.67 7.21 -18.74
C SER A 10 28.16 6.90 -18.73
N ASP A 11 27.38 7.56 -17.86
CA ASP A 11 25.92 7.41 -17.79
C ASP A 11 25.23 7.88 -19.09
N ALA A 12 25.68 8.99 -19.66
CA ALA A 12 25.17 9.48 -20.94
C ALA A 12 25.44 8.49 -22.08
N TYR A 13 26.65 7.92 -22.13
CA TYR A 13 27.00 6.91 -23.13
C TYR A 13 26.16 5.64 -23.01
N ILE A 14 25.98 5.12 -21.78
CA ILE A 14 25.13 3.95 -21.52
C ILE A 14 23.69 4.24 -21.95
N PHE A 15 23.17 5.43 -21.63
CA PHE A 15 21.82 5.84 -22.04
C PHE A 15 21.68 5.91 -23.57
N GLU A 16 22.66 6.42 -24.29
CA GLU A 16 22.62 6.46 -25.77
C GLU A 16 22.62 5.06 -26.38
N LEU A 17 23.50 4.16 -25.89
CA LEU A 17 23.52 2.76 -26.34
C LEU A 17 22.18 2.07 -26.09
N LEU A 18 21.63 2.19 -24.88
CA LEU A 18 20.34 1.60 -24.55
C LEU A 18 19.20 2.23 -25.35
N SER A 19 19.29 3.51 -25.73
CA SER A 19 18.31 4.14 -26.63
C SER A 19 18.31 3.49 -28.01
N MET A 20 19.48 3.15 -28.54
CA MET A 20 19.60 2.43 -29.82
C MET A 20 19.03 1.00 -29.72
N VAL A 21 19.35 0.28 -28.63
CA VAL A 21 18.80 -1.06 -28.37
C VAL A 21 17.27 -0.99 -28.21
N LEU A 22 16.75 0.05 -27.56
CA LEU A 22 15.32 0.28 -27.40
C LEU A 22 14.63 0.55 -28.73
N ALA A 23 15.25 1.29 -29.65
CA ALA A 23 14.75 1.45 -31.00
C ALA A 23 14.68 0.10 -31.74
N LEU A 24 15.73 -0.73 -31.65
CA LEU A 24 15.76 -2.07 -32.27
C LEU A 24 14.62 -2.97 -31.75
N SER A 25 14.34 -2.94 -30.45
CA SER A 25 13.25 -3.69 -29.81
C SER A 25 11.83 -3.30 -30.26
N GLY A 26 11.69 -2.24 -31.08
CA GLY A 26 10.41 -1.84 -31.65
C GLY A 26 9.82 -2.86 -32.62
N SER A 27 10.68 -3.65 -33.29
CA SER A 27 10.26 -4.71 -34.22
C SER A 27 10.23 -6.09 -33.56
N ASN A 28 9.40 -7.01 -34.07
CA ASN A 28 9.36 -8.39 -33.56
C ASN A 28 10.71 -9.11 -33.72
N VAL A 29 11.31 -8.99 -34.90
CA VAL A 29 12.63 -9.56 -35.22
C VAL A 29 13.70 -9.04 -34.26
N GLY A 30 13.68 -7.72 -33.99
CA GLY A 30 14.60 -7.11 -33.04
C GLY A 30 14.43 -7.66 -31.62
N ARG A 31 13.19 -7.83 -31.14
CA ARG A 31 12.94 -8.45 -29.82
C ARG A 31 13.47 -9.87 -29.73
N THR A 32 13.14 -10.72 -30.70
CA THR A 32 13.60 -12.11 -30.73
C THR A 32 15.13 -12.19 -30.80
N PHE A 33 15.77 -11.32 -31.60
CA PHE A 33 17.24 -11.24 -31.66
C PHE A 33 17.84 -10.86 -30.29
N LEU A 34 17.29 -9.85 -29.62
CA LEU A 34 17.74 -9.39 -28.31
C LEU A 34 17.53 -10.44 -27.21
N ALA A 35 16.42 -11.19 -27.27
CA ALA A 35 16.12 -12.27 -26.33
C ALA A 35 17.15 -13.40 -26.36
N GLN A 36 17.84 -13.58 -27.48
CA GLN A 36 18.91 -14.58 -27.63
C GLN A 36 20.27 -14.08 -27.14
N GLN A 37 20.44 -12.76 -26.92
CA GLN A 37 21.69 -12.18 -26.43
C GLN A 37 21.77 -12.25 -24.90
N LEU A 38 22.16 -13.42 -24.38
CA LEU A 38 22.20 -13.67 -22.93
C LEU A 38 23.12 -12.73 -22.16
N GLY A 39 24.27 -12.35 -22.73
CA GLY A 39 25.18 -11.37 -22.12
C GLY A 39 24.52 -10.01 -21.92
N LEU A 40 23.79 -9.53 -22.94
CA LEU A 40 23.05 -8.28 -22.85
C LEU A 40 21.95 -8.36 -21.78
N LEU A 41 21.21 -9.47 -21.69
CA LEU A 41 20.20 -9.66 -20.64
C LEU A 41 20.82 -9.59 -19.25
N GLN A 42 21.99 -10.19 -19.05
CA GLN A 42 22.73 -10.14 -17.79
C GLN A 42 23.17 -8.70 -17.46
N ASP A 43 23.70 -7.97 -18.44
CA ASP A 43 24.08 -6.56 -18.28
C ASP A 43 22.87 -5.68 -17.95
N LEU A 44 21.73 -5.88 -18.62
CA LEU A 44 20.49 -5.16 -18.34
C LEU A 44 20.03 -5.40 -16.90
N LEU A 45 20.02 -6.64 -16.42
CA LEU A 45 19.63 -6.96 -15.04
C LEU A 45 20.62 -6.38 -14.02
N SER A 46 21.91 -6.31 -14.35
CA SER A 46 22.92 -5.62 -13.53
C SER A 46 22.67 -4.11 -13.44
N LEU A 47 22.45 -3.47 -14.58
CA LEU A 47 22.17 -2.03 -14.69
C LEU A 47 20.85 -1.66 -14.02
N LEU A 48 19.86 -2.56 -13.98
CA LEU A 48 18.61 -2.35 -13.26
C LEU A 48 18.85 -1.97 -11.78
N HIS A 49 19.90 -2.52 -11.15
CA HIS A 49 20.19 -2.27 -9.75
C HIS A 49 21.26 -1.22 -9.51
N THR A 50 22.20 -1.04 -10.44
CA THR A 50 23.42 -0.26 -10.21
C THR A 50 23.44 1.08 -10.94
N ALA A 51 22.64 1.26 -11.98
CA ALA A 51 22.67 2.45 -12.82
C ALA A 51 21.83 3.60 -12.24
N THR A 52 21.93 4.77 -12.88
CA THR A 52 21.11 5.93 -12.50
C THR A 52 19.64 5.71 -12.81
N PRO A 53 18.71 6.45 -12.17
CA PRO A 53 17.28 6.37 -12.47
C PRO A 53 16.93 6.62 -13.94
N ARG A 54 17.75 7.39 -14.65
CA ARG A 54 17.58 7.65 -16.09
C ARG A 54 17.83 6.38 -16.90
N VAL A 55 18.94 5.70 -16.65
CA VAL A 55 19.32 4.44 -17.31
C VAL A 55 18.38 3.30 -16.90
N GLN A 56 18.07 3.17 -15.61
CA GLN A 56 17.12 2.16 -15.09
C GLN A 56 15.77 2.21 -15.83
N ARG A 57 15.23 3.41 -16.13
CA ARG A 57 13.97 3.54 -16.89
C ARG A 57 14.04 2.91 -18.28
N GLN A 58 15.17 3.06 -18.97
CA GLN A 58 15.36 2.44 -20.28
C GLN A 58 15.53 0.93 -20.17
N VAL A 59 16.29 0.47 -19.17
CA VAL A 59 16.44 -0.95 -18.86
C VAL A 59 15.08 -1.61 -18.63
N VAL A 60 14.22 -1.03 -17.79
CA VAL A 60 12.87 -1.57 -17.54
C VAL A 60 12.03 -1.60 -18.82
N SER A 61 12.10 -0.54 -19.63
CA SER A 61 11.38 -0.47 -20.91
C SER A 61 11.84 -1.56 -21.89
N LEU A 62 13.14 -1.84 -21.93
CA LEU A 62 13.72 -2.92 -22.72
C LEU A 62 13.30 -4.29 -22.21
N LEU A 63 13.43 -4.54 -20.90
CA LEU A 63 13.04 -5.80 -20.28
C LEU A 63 11.56 -6.11 -20.53
N ARG A 64 10.67 -5.12 -20.44
CA ARG A 64 9.23 -5.29 -20.73
C ARG A 64 8.95 -5.71 -22.19
N ARG A 65 9.81 -5.33 -23.13
CA ARG A 65 9.70 -5.75 -24.54
C ARG A 65 10.35 -7.10 -24.82
N VAL A 66 11.45 -7.42 -24.13
CA VAL A 66 12.25 -8.62 -24.43
C VAL A 66 11.79 -9.84 -23.64
N LEU A 67 11.37 -9.69 -22.38
CA LEU A 67 10.92 -10.80 -21.53
C LEU A 67 9.80 -11.68 -22.12
N PRO A 68 8.81 -11.17 -22.88
CA PRO A 68 7.84 -12.02 -23.56
C PRO A 68 8.47 -13.08 -24.48
N GLU A 69 9.63 -12.79 -25.06
CA GLU A 69 10.37 -13.69 -25.97
C GLU A 69 11.35 -14.61 -25.21
N VAL A 70 11.54 -14.40 -23.91
CA VAL A 70 12.47 -15.16 -23.06
C VAL A 70 11.70 -16.18 -22.24
N GLN A 71 12.03 -17.46 -22.40
CA GLN A 71 11.45 -18.54 -21.59
C GLN A 71 11.95 -18.46 -20.14
N PRO A 72 11.10 -18.73 -19.11
CA PRO A 72 11.51 -18.68 -17.71
C PRO A 72 12.74 -19.54 -17.38
N GLN A 73 12.90 -20.69 -18.02
CA GLN A 73 14.05 -21.59 -17.83
C GLN A 73 15.36 -20.97 -18.32
N VAL A 74 15.32 -20.10 -19.34
CA VAL A 74 16.50 -19.39 -19.83
C VAL A 74 16.93 -18.34 -18.83
N LEU A 75 15.99 -17.56 -18.30
CA LEU A 75 16.29 -16.58 -17.25
C LEU A 75 16.79 -17.27 -15.98
N ALA A 76 16.22 -18.42 -15.60
CA ALA A 76 16.66 -19.19 -14.44
C ALA A 76 18.14 -19.58 -14.53
N ARG A 77 18.58 -20.07 -15.70
CA ARG A 77 19.99 -20.39 -15.94
C ARG A 77 20.90 -19.17 -15.85
N LEU A 78 20.46 -18.04 -16.41
CA LEU A 78 21.22 -16.79 -16.37
C LEU A 78 21.40 -16.27 -14.93
N LEU A 79 20.38 -16.44 -14.10
CA LEU A 79 20.39 -16.01 -12.69
C LEU A 79 20.93 -17.07 -11.72
N ASN A 80 21.38 -18.24 -12.21
CA ASN A 80 21.78 -19.39 -11.39
C ASN A 80 20.70 -19.86 -10.40
N VAL A 81 19.43 -19.80 -10.83
CA VAL A 81 18.28 -20.30 -10.07
C VAL A 81 18.18 -21.82 -10.28
N PRO A 82 18.33 -22.63 -9.22
CA PRO A 82 18.50 -24.08 -9.38
C PRO A 82 17.20 -24.81 -9.74
N SER A 83 16.05 -24.25 -9.39
CA SER A 83 14.73 -24.81 -9.73
C SER A 83 13.71 -23.69 -9.90
N LEU A 84 12.83 -23.80 -10.89
CA LEU A 84 11.66 -22.93 -10.99
C LEU A 84 10.67 -23.24 -9.85
N PRO A 85 9.86 -22.25 -9.43
CA PRO A 85 8.80 -22.48 -8.45
C PRO A 85 7.78 -23.49 -8.99
N PRO A 86 7.11 -24.26 -8.12
CA PRO A 86 6.10 -25.22 -8.55
C PRO A 86 4.89 -24.50 -9.15
N GLU A 87 4.25 -25.15 -10.13
CA GLU A 87 3.10 -24.58 -10.85
C GLU A 87 1.84 -24.47 -9.98
N ASP A 88 1.71 -25.34 -8.97
CA ASP A 88 0.64 -25.30 -7.97
C ASP A 88 1.21 -24.98 -6.59
N PHE A 89 0.95 -23.75 -6.13
CA PHE A 89 1.44 -23.24 -4.85
C PHE A 89 0.56 -23.65 -3.66
N SER A 90 -0.59 -24.28 -3.90
CA SER A 90 -1.43 -24.89 -2.86
C SER A 90 -0.67 -26.03 -2.16
N ILE A 91 0.13 -26.77 -2.93
CA ILE A 91 0.95 -27.91 -2.47
C ILE A 91 2.11 -27.46 -1.56
N ILE A 92 2.65 -26.24 -1.74
CA ILE A 92 3.75 -25.72 -0.91
C ILE A 92 3.29 -25.53 0.56
N ALA A 93 2.01 -25.19 0.77
CA ALA A 93 1.43 -25.11 2.11
C ALA A 93 1.31 -26.50 2.77
N GLU A 94 1.13 -27.56 1.98
CA GLU A 94 0.97 -28.94 2.46
C GLU A 94 2.28 -29.68 2.73
N ALA A 95 3.38 -29.35 2.01
CA ALA A 95 4.69 -29.98 2.18
C ALA A 95 5.25 -29.87 3.62
N LYS A 96 4.68 -29.00 4.46
CA LYS A 96 4.93 -28.92 5.91
C LYS A 96 4.59 -30.22 6.68
N LYS A 97 3.78 -31.12 6.11
CA LYS A 97 3.25 -32.32 6.78
C LYS A 97 4.01 -33.62 6.54
N GLY A 98 4.96 -33.64 5.61
CA GLY A 98 5.73 -34.84 5.28
C GLY A 98 6.83 -35.23 6.27
N GLY A 99 7.02 -34.49 7.37
CA GLY A 99 8.07 -34.79 8.36
C GLY A 99 9.51 -34.46 7.91
N GLU A 100 9.72 -34.08 6.65
CA GLU A 100 10.96 -33.43 6.23
C GLU A 100 10.88 -31.94 6.58
N GLU A 101 11.64 -31.50 7.58
CA GLU A 101 11.97 -30.09 7.74
C GLU A 101 12.71 -29.65 6.47
N VAL A 102 11.98 -29.13 5.48
CA VAL A 102 12.57 -28.39 4.37
C VAL A 102 13.09 -27.09 4.99
N ASN A 103 14.30 -27.15 5.52
CA ASN A 103 15.01 -25.98 6.03
C ASN A 103 15.05 -24.94 4.92
N LEU A 104 14.48 -23.77 5.20
CA LEU A 104 14.61 -22.62 4.32
C LEU A 104 16.10 -22.39 4.11
N ASP A 105 16.59 -22.54 2.89
CA ASP A 105 17.92 -22.06 2.53
C ASP A 105 17.78 -20.56 2.23
N PRO A 106 18.17 -19.68 3.17
CA PRO A 106 18.01 -18.26 3.00
C PRO A 106 19.04 -17.70 2.02
N THR A 107 19.87 -18.52 1.34
CA THR A 107 20.89 -18.13 0.36
C THR A 107 20.50 -18.45 -1.08
N LYS A 108 19.60 -19.42 -1.29
CA LYS A 108 19.10 -19.81 -2.62
C LYS A 108 18.39 -18.63 -3.32
N PRO A 109 18.72 -18.31 -4.58
CA PRO A 109 18.06 -17.25 -5.34
C PRO A 109 16.77 -17.74 -5.99
N GLY A 110 15.72 -16.92 -5.91
CA GLY A 110 14.47 -17.09 -6.65
C GLY A 110 14.49 -16.38 -8.01
N ILE A 111 13.67 -16.89 -8.95
CA ILE A 111 13.56 -16.35 -10.32
C ILE A 111 13.11 -14.89 -10.37
N LEU A 112 12.30 -14.46 -9.40
CA LEU A 112 11.78 -13.08 -9.31
C LEU A 112 12.55 -12.20 -8.33
N ASP A 113 13.51 -12.71 -7.57
CA ASP A 113 14.18 -11.95 -6.50
C ASP A 113 14.84 -10.68 -7.04
N VAL A 114 15.40 -10.76 -8.25
CA VAL A 114 16.00 -9.62 -8.96
C VAL A 114 14.97 -8.51 -9.24
N PHE A 115 13.70 -8.83 -9.46
CA PHE A 115 12.64 -7.84 -9.67
C PHE A 115 11.99 -7.40 -8.36
N LEU A 116 11.70 -8.33 -7.46
CA LEU A 116 11.07 -8.06 -6.17
C LEU A 116 11.96 -7.17 -5.30
N ILE A 117 13.28 -7.33 -5.35
CA ILE A 117 14.18 -6.47 -4.60
C ILE A 117 14.17 -5.01 -5.11
N CYS A 118 13.84 -4.76 -6.38
CA CYS A 118 13.62 -3.39 -6.86
C CYS A 118 12.48 -2.73 -6.09
N ILE A 119 11.39 -3.47 -5.86
CA ILE A 119 10.24 -2.99 -5.10
C ILE A 119 10.64 -2.80 -3.64
N ALA A 120 11.29 -3.80 -3.03
CA ALA A 120 11.74 -3.74 -1.65
C ALA A 120 12.64 -2.53 -1.35
N LYS A 121 13.52 -2.16 -2.28
CA LYS A 121 14.40 -0.98 -2.18
C LYS A 121 13.66 0.35 -2.16
N ALA A 122 12.46 0.40 -2.73
CA ALA A 122 11.61 1.58 -2.73
C ALA A 122 10.57 1.57 -1.59
N LEU A 123 10.46 0.45 -0.84
CA LEU A 123 9.55 0.35 0.29
C LEU A 123 10.05 1.12 1.49
N THR A 124 9.14 1.87 2.11
CA THR A 124 9.32 2.42 3.45
C THR A 124 8.56 1.56 4.44
N VAL A 125 9.27 0.90 5.36
CA VAL A 125 8.69 -0.07 6.29
C VAL A 125 8.52 0.58 7.66
N GLN A 126 7.34 0.43 8.26
CA GLN A 126 7.08 0.77 9.65
C GLN A 126 7.09 -0.49 10.50
N MET A 127 7.97 -0.55 11.48
CA MET A 127 8.01 -1.65 12.44
C MET A 127 7.26 -1.30 13.71
N LYS A 128 6.46 -2.25 14.18
CA LYS A 128 5.72 -2.15 15.44
C LYS A 128 5.89 -3.43 16.24
N VAL A 129 6.06 -3.31 17.55
CA VAL A 129 6.05 -4.45 18.48
C VAL A 129 4.83 -4.31 19.37
N LYS A 130 3.96 -5.31 19.37
CA LYS A 130 2.74 -5.30 20.17
C LYS A 130 3.08 -5.51 21.65
N GLY A 131 2.83 -4.50 22.50
CA GLY A 131 3.05 -4.57 23.96
C GLY A 131 4.06 -3.57 24.48
N SER A 132 5.11 -3.29 23.71
CA SER A 132 5.91 -2.07 23.84
C SER A 132 5.04 -0.88 23.38
N GLY A 133 5.17 0.30 23.98
CA GLY A 133 4.38 1.50 23.64
C GLY A 133 4.41 1.85 22.14
N LYS A 134 3.72 2.93 21.72
CA LYS A 134 3.58 3.38 20.31
C LYS A 134 4.89 3.76 19.57
N ALA A 135 6.05 3.24 19.96
CA ALA A 135 7.31 3.37 19.24
C ALA A 135 7.20 2.66 17.88
N VAL A 136 7.02 3.46 16.83
CA VAL A 136 7.07 3.02 15.44
C VAL A 136 8.42 3.43 14.88
N ASN A 137 9.22 2.46 14.46
CA ASN A 137 10.49 2.71 13.81
C ASN A 137 10.30 2.61 12.28
N THR A 138 10.65 3.66 11.56
CA THR A 138 10.65 3.65 10.09
C THR A 138 12.02 3.24 9.58
N VAL A 139 12.05 2.30 8.65
CA VAL A 139 13.26 1.63 8.16
C VAL A 139 13.15 1.35 6.67
N ASP A 140 14.29 1.27 5.99
CA ASP A 140 14.41 0.91 4.57
C ASP A 140 15.35 -0.29 4.40
N SER A 141 15.32 -0.94 3.23
CA SER A 141 16.12 -2.14 3.00
C SER A 141 17.62 -1.84 2.96
N ALA A 142 18.00 -0.66 2.50
CA ALA A 142 19.39 -0.26 2.30
C ALA A 142 20.14 -0.10 3.63
N THR A 143 19.46 0.39 4.66
CA THR A 143 19.99 0.53 6.03
C THR A 143 19.86 -0.74 6.85
N SER A 144 18.91 -1.61 6.51
CA SER A 144 18.59 -2.79 7.32
C SER A 144 19.35 -4.05 6.95
N ILE A 145 19.64 -4.26 5.66
CA ILE A 145 20.29 -5.48 5.17
C ILE A 145 21.82 -5.33 5.32
N PRO A 146 22.53 -6.23 6.05
CA PRO A 146 23.96 -6.07 6.31
C PRO A 146 24.81 -6.07 5.03
N THR A 147 25.83 -5.21 4.97
CA THR A 147 26.74 -5.08 3.82
C THR A 147 27.43 -6.40 3.44
N GLU A 148 27.72 -7.28 4.41
CA GLU A 148 28.30 -8.61 4.15
C GLU A 148 27.38 -9.49 3.29
N SER A 149 26.06 -9.41 3.50
CA SER A 149 25.08 -10.12 2.67
C SER A 149 24.98 -9.54 1.25
N VAL A 150 25.31 -8.25 1.09
CA VAL A 150 25.37 -7.53 -0.20
C VAL A 150 26.70 -7.79 -0.94
N GLN A 151 27.76 -8.14 -0.21
CA GLN A 151 29.09 -8.46 -0.74
C GLN A 151 29.22 -9.92 -1.20
N SER A 152 28.34 -10.81 -0.76
CA SER A 152 28.22 -12.17 -1.32
C SER A 152 27.99 -12.11 -2.84
N SER A 153 28.82 -12.81 -3.61
CA SER A 153 28.78 -12.81 -5.09
C SER A 153 27.45 -13.33 -5.65
N SER A 154 26.74 -14.15 -4.87
CA SER A 154 25.46 -14.76 -5.27
C SER A 154 24.27 -13.79 -5.27
N ARG A 155 24.34 -12.62 -4.63
CA ARG A 155 23.22 -11.68 -4.45
C ARG A 155 23.56 -10.24 -4.82
N TRP A 156 24.24 -10.09 -5.94
CA TRP A 156 24.66 -8.79 -6.47
C TRP A 156 23.48 -7.81 -6.65
N TRP A 157 22.24 -8.32 -6.85
CA TRP A 157 21.01 -7.53 -6.97
C TRP A 157 20.56 -6.82 -5.69
N LEU A 158 21.16 -7.10 -4.52
CA LEU A 158 20.92 -6.32 -3.30
C LEU A 158 21.54 -4.92 -3.37
N ARG A 159 22.49 -4.67 -4.28
CA ARG A 159 23.25 -3.41 -4.39
C ARG A 159 22.45 -2.27 -5.02
N GLY A 160 22.79 -1.03 -4.68
CA GLY A 160 22.21 0.18 -5.30
C GLY A 160 20.78 0.50 -4.84
N GLY A 161 20.22 1.57 -5.39
CA GLY A 161 18.92 2.14 -4.99
C GLY A 161 17.85 1.99 -6.07
N MET A 162 16.60 2.21 -5.67
CA MET A 162 15.45 2.26 -6.57
C MET A 162 14.56 3.43 -6.18
N ASN A 163 13.98 4.12 -7.18
CA ASN A 163 12.99 5.17 -6.93
C ASN A 163 11.55 4.64 -7.07
N ASN A 164 10.59 5.38 -6.51
CA ASN A 164 9.20 4.94 -6.45
C ASN A 164 8.58 4.72 -7.83
N LYS A 165 8.80 5.65 -8.79
CA LYS A 165 8.25 5.54 -10.16
C LYS A 165 8.74 4.30 -10.91
N LEU A 166 10.01 3.92 -10.71
CA LEU A 166 10.57 2.70 -11.29
C LEU A 166 9.99 1.45 -10.63
N ALA A 167 9.89 1.44 -9.30
CA ALA A 167 9.26 0.35 -8.56
C ALA A 167 7.80 0.14 -8.99
N GLU A 168 7.01 1.19 -9.19
CA GLU A 168 5.65 1.13 -9.76
C GLU A 168 5.62 0.47 -11.15
N THR A 169 6.62 0.78 -11.98
CA THR A 169 6.75 0.17 -13.32
C THR A 169 7.07 -1.33 -13.21
N ILE A 170 7.93 -1.73 -12.26
CA ILE A 170 8.24 -3.14 -11.98
C ILE A 170 7.03 -3.87 -11.39
N ILE A 171 6.28 -3.25 -10.47
CA ILE A 171 5.02 -3.80 -9.95
C ILE A 171 4.06 -4.08 -11.10
N THR A 172 3.90 -3.14 -12.02
CA THR A 172 3.05 -3.30 -13.20
C THR A 172 3.51 -4.47 -14.07
N LEU A 173 4.81 -4.53 -14.38
CA LEU A 173 5.40 -5.66 -15.12
C LEU A 173 5.12 -7.00 -14.45
N LEU A 174 5.33 -7.12 -13.13
CA LEU A 174 5.08 -8.37 -12.40
C LEU A 174 3.60 -8.74 -12.36
N LYS A 175 2.68 -7.77 -12.25
CA LYS A 175 1.23 -8.00 -12.36
C LYS A 175 0.82 -8.44 -13.76
N ASP A 176 1.42 -7.88 -14.81
CA ASP A 176 1.21 -8.31 -16.20
C ASP A 176 1.74 -9.73 -16.43
N MET A 177 2.89 -10.06 -15.83
CA MET A 177 3.43 -11.43 -15.86
C MET A 177 2.48 -12.39 -15.14
N ALA A 178 2.05 -12.10 -13.92
CA ALA A 178 1.16 -12.94 -13.13
C ALA A 178 -0.19 -13.19 -13.81
N SER A 179 -0.76 -12.16 -14.46
CA SER A 179 -2.02 -12.27 -15.22
C SER A 179 -1.87 -12.97 -16.58
N GLY A 180 -0.65 -13.37 -16.96
CA GLY A 180 -0.39 -14.07 -18.21
C GLY A 180 -0.34 -13.18 -19.45
N GLN A 181 -0.35 -11.84 -19.30
CA GLN A 181 -0.26 -10.90 -20.43
C GLN A 181 1.11 -10.91 -21.12
N VAL A 182 2.17 -11.29 -20.39
CA VAL A 182 3.51 -11.48 -20.96
C VAL A 182 3.60 -12.82 -21.69
N SER A 183 3.29 -13.91 -20.98
CA SER A 183 3.04 -15.24 -21.53
C SER A 183 2.39 -16.13 -20.47
N GLU A 184 1.73 -17.21 -20.90
CA GLU A 184 1.12 -18.18 -19.97
C GLU A 184 2.16 -18.85 -19.05
N ALA A 185 3.35 -19.14 -19.58
CA ALA A 185 4.45 -19.71 -18.80
C ALA A 185 4.94 -18.74 -17.72
N TRP A 186 5.05 -17.43 -18.03
CA TRP A 186 5.36 -16.41 -17.04
C TRP A 186 4.22 -16.25 -16.01
N GLY A 187 2.96 -16.41 -16.41
CA GLY A 187 1.81 -16.44 -15.49
C GLY A 187 1.98 -17.46 -14.38
N ARG A 188 2.24 -18.72 -14.74
CA ARG A 188 2.44 -19.80 -13.76
C ARG A 188 3.66 -19.56 -12.87
N VAL A 189 4.81 -19.28 -13.48
CA VAL A 189 6.07 -19.09 -12.75
C VAL A 189 6.01 -17.89 -11.82
N THR A 190 5.41 -16.78 -12.25
CA THR A 190 5.30 -15.58 -11.42
C THR A 190 4.39 -15.82 -10.22
N LYS A 191 3.25 -16.47 -10.41
CA LYS A 191 2.35 -16.82 -9.29
C LYS A 191 3.03 -17.74 -8.28
N GLY A 192 3.70 -18.78 -8.75
CA GLY A 192 4.47 -19.69 -7.91
C GLY A 192 5.57 -18.98 -7.11
N ALA A 193 6.33 -18.08 -7.74
CA ALA A 193 7.41 -17.34 -7.09
C ALA A 193 6.89 -16.32 -6.04
N VAL A 194 5.79 -15.63 -6.31
CA VAL A 194 5.15 -14.71 -5.35
C VAL A 194 4.66 -15.49 -4.12
N ALA A 195 3.98 -16.62 -4.33
CA ALA A 195 3.52 -17.49 -3.26
C ALA A 195 4.69 -18.07 -2.43
N GLU A 196 5.74 -18.56 -3.09
CA GLU A 196 6.94 -19.09 -2.42
C GLU A 196 7.59 -18.06 -1.50
N ASN A 197 7.75 -16.82 -1.95
CA ASN A 197 8.32 -15.74 -1.14
C ASN A 197 7.47 -15.39 0.09
N ILE A 198 6.15 -15.39 -0.03
CA ILE A 198 5.23 -15.19 1.10
C ILE A 198 5.31 -16.37 2.08
N LEU A 199 5.32 -17.61 1.56
CA LEU A 199 5.40 -18.82 2.37
C LEU A 199 6.76 -18.97 3.07
N ASN A 200 7.84 -18.42 2.52
CA ASN A 200 9.15 -18.44 3.17
C ASN A 200 9.15 -17.74 4.54
N LEU A 201 8.23 -16.80 4.79
CA LEU A 201 8.03 -16.23 6.13
C LEU A 201 7.60 -17.29 7.16
N THR A 202 6.79 -18.27 6.76
CA THR A 202 6.34 -19.37 7.65
C THR A 202 7.50 -20.29 8.03
N LYS A 203 8.53 -20.38 7.18
CA LYS A 203 9.70 -21.26 7.33
C LYS A 203 10.87 -20.59 8.03
N MET A 204 10.76 -19.33 8.43
CA MET A 204 11.81 -18.64 9.18
C MET A 204 12.03 -19.30 10.54
N GLY A 205 13.28 -19.59 10.88
CA GLY A 205 13.66 -20.13 12.20
C GLY A 205 13.33 -19.16 13.34
N GLU A 206 13.08 -19.68 14.54
CA GLU A 206 12.64 -18.88 15.70
C GLU A 206 13.62 -17.74 16.06
N ASN A 207 14.92 -17.98 15.90
CA ASN A 207 15.98 -17.00 16.11
C ASN A 207 15.91 -15.80 15.15
N LEU A 208 15.29 -15.96 13.98
CA LEU A 208 15.10 -14.89 12.99
C LEU A 208 13.75 -14.18 13.11
N ARG A 209 12.84 -14.66 13.98
CA ARG A 209 11.51 -14.06 14.19
C ARG A 209 11.50 -12.87 15.15
N VAL A 210 12.65 -12.55 15.76
CA VAL A 210 12.81 -11.35 16.59
C VAL A 210 12.96 -10.11 15.71
N PRO A 211 12.37 -8.95 16.09
CA PRO A 211 12.36 -7.74 15.25
C PRO A 211 13.74 -7.32 14.73
N ALA A 212 14.76 -7.33 15.61
CA ALA A 212 16.11 -6.87 15.30
C ALA A 212 16.84 -7.74 14.26
N GLU A 213 16.50 -9.03 14.17
CA GLU A 213 17.13 -9.95 13.22
C GLU A 213 16.26 -10.14 11.98
N CYS A 214 14.94 -10.21 12.13
CA CYS A 214 14.00 -10.40 11.03
C CYS A 214 14.18 -9.36 9.92
N ILE A 215 14.38 -8.10 10.31
CA ILE A 215 14.54 -6.99 9.37
C ILE A 215 15.82 -7.06 8.54
N LYS A 216 16.85 -7.72 9.06
CA LYS A 216 18.12 -7.90 8.35
C LYS A 216 18.02 -8.97 7.25
N THR A 217 16.93 -9.74 7.24
CA THR A 217 16.76 -10.88 6.31
C THR A 217 16.16 -10.43 4.98
N PRO A 218 16.75 -10.81 3.83
CA PRO A 218 16.13 -10.61 2.53
C PRO A 218 14.75 -11.27 2.41
N THR A 219 14.50 -12.36 3.14
CA THR A 219 13.22 -13.07 3.16
C THR A 219 12.05 -12.16 3.53
N LEU A 220 12.21 -11.30 4.56
CA LEU A 220 11.17 -10.35 4.94
C LEU A 220 10.89 -9.36 3.81
N TRP A 221 11.95 -8.78 3.24
CA TRP A 221 11.85 -7.76 2.18
C TRP A 221 11.25 -8.30 0.89
N LEU A 222 11.63 -9.51 0.48
CA LEU A 222 11.06 -10.19 -0.68
C LEU A 222 9.59 -10.55 -0.45
N ALA A 223 9.21 -10.95 0.76
CA ALA A 223 7.81 -11.18 1.10
C ALA A 223 6.99 -9.88 1.06
N LEU A 224 7.50 -8.77 1.62
CA LEU A 224 6.85 -7.46 1.55
C LEU A 224 6.69 -6.97 0.10
N ALA A 225 7.72 -7.11 -0.73
CA ALA A 225 7.63 -6.82 -2.16
C ALA A 225 6.60 -7.72 -2.87
N SER A 226 6.52 -8.99 -2.49
CA SER A 226 5.54 -9.95 -3.02
C SER A 226 4.11 -9.56 -2.67
N LEU A 227 3.87 -8.97 -1.49
CA LEU A 227 2.56 -8.42 -1.11
C LEU A 227 2.12 -7.25 -2.01
N CYS A 228 3.04 -6.46 -2.57
CA CYS A 228 2.71 -5.38 -3.52
C CYS A 228 2.24 -5.90 -4.90
N VAL A 229 2.58 -7.14 -5.24
CA VAL A 229 2.22 -7.80 -6.52
C VAL A 229 1.25 -8.96 -6.32
N LEU A 230 0.64 -9.04 -5.14
CA LEU A 230 -0.36 -10.04 -4.79
C LEU A 230 -1.56 -9.95 -5.76
N ASP A 231 -2.15 -11.12 -6.02
CA ASP A 231 -3.28 -11.30 -6.94
C ASP A 231 -4.37 -12.08 -6.22
N HIS A 232 -5.62 -11.99 -6.68
CA HIS A 232 -6.75 -12.63 -6.02
C HIS A 232 -6.61 -14.17 -5.97
N ASP A 233 -5.97 -14.77 -6.97
CA ASP A 233 -5.69 -16.21 -6.97
C ASP A 233 -4.78 -16.62 -5.80
N HIS A 234 -3.81 -15.76 -5.43
CA HIS A 234 -2.97 -16.02 -4.26
C HIS A 234 -3.76 -16.00 -2.96
N VAL A 235 -4.68 -15.04 -2.81
CA VAL A 235 -5.56 -14.93 -1.63
C VAL A 235 -6.37 -16.21 -1.48
N VAL A 236 -6.96 -16.70 -2.58
CA VAL A 236 -7.76 -17.93 -2.56
C VAL A 236 -6.89 -19.12 -2.16
N SER A 237 -5.76 -19.39 -2.81
CA SER A 237 -5.02 -20.63 -2.52
C SER A 237 -4.15 -20.58 -1.25
N LEU A 238 -3.68 -19.40 -0.81
CA LEU A 238 -2.87 -19.28 0.41
C LEU A 238 -3.71 -19.19 1.68
N SER A 239 -4.91 -18.60 1.60
CA SER A 239 -5.83 -18.49 2.76
C SER A 239 -6.80 -19.65 2.87
N SER A 240 -7.12 -20.31 1.76
CA SER A 240 -7.88 -21.56 1.78
C SER A 240 -6.92 -22.68 2.15
N GLY A 241 -6.88 -23.05 3.43
CA GLY A 241 -6.29 -24.33 3.84
C GLY A 241 -7.10 -25.51 3.28
N GLN A 242 -7.15 -25.68 1.96
CA GLN A 242 -7.67 -26.86 1.30
C GLN A 242 -6.60 -27.95 1.36
N TRP A 243 -6.94 -29.02 2.08
CA TRP A 243 -6.12 -30.22 2.20
C TRP A 243 -6.52 -31.15 1.07
N ILE A 244 -5.77 -31.16 -0.04
CA ILE A 244 -5.96 -32.12 -1.13
C ILE A 244 -4.65 -32.88 -1.27
N SER A 245 -4.54 -34.03 -0.59
CA SER A 245 -3.42 -34.94 -0.82
C SER A 245 -3.42 -35.43 -2.29
N PRO A 246 -2.26 -35.48 -2.96
CA PRO A 246 -2.15 -35.89 -4.36
C PRO A 246 -2.42 -37.39 -4.58
N ASP A 247 -2.38 -38.20 -3.51
CA ASP A 247 -2.85 -39.57 -3.51
C ASP A 247 -4.08 -39.66 -2.59
N GLY A 248 -5.21 -40.12 -3.10
CA GLY A 248 -6.51 -40.21 -2.42
C GLY A 248 -6.59 -41.13 -1.19
N GLN A 249 -5.52 -41.23 -0.39
CA GLN A 249 -5.52 -41.82 0.94
C GLN A 249 -5.44 -40.70 1.98
N GLN A 250 -6.48 -40.64 2.81
CA GLN A 250 -6.68 -39.64 3.86
C GLN A 250 -5.45 -39.52 4.77
N GLY A 251 -4.69 -38.43 4.63
CA GLY A 251 -3.96 -37.85 5.77
C GLY A 251 -4.97 -37.54 6.88
N GLN A 252 -4.55 -37.65 8.16
CA GLN A 252 -5.45 -37.59 9.32
C GLN A 252 -6.52 -36.48 9.16
N PRO A 253 -7.82 -36.83 9.19
CA PRO A 253 -8.89 -35.87 8.95
C PRO A 253 -8.86 -34.77 10.02
N ARG A 254 -9.07 -33.51 9.59
CA ARG A 254 -9.27 -32.39 10.52
C ARG A 254 -10.32 -32.80 11.57
N PRO A 255 -10.08 -32.54 12.87
CA PRO A 255 -11.11 -32.76 13.87
C PRO A 255 -12.34 -31.95 13.48
N THR A 256 -13.49 -32.60 13.37
CA THR A 256 -14.76 -31.92 13.10
C THR A 256 -15.29 -31.31 14.40
N CYS A 257 -16.14 -30.31 14.28
CA CYS A 257 -16.77 -29.69 15.43
C CYS A 257 -17.74 -30.69 16.08
N ASP A 258 -17.47 -31.05 17.33
CA ASP A 258 -18.27 -32.00 18.12
C ASP A 258 -19.70 -31.48 18.38
N ASN A 259 -19.93 -30.17 18.21
CA ASN A 259 -21.26 -29.55 18.31
C ASN A 259 -22.05 -29.53 16.99
N HIS A 260 -21.47 -30.02 15.89
CA HIS A 260 -22.16 -30.21 14.61
C HIS A 260 -22.19 -31.71 14.27
N ASP A 261 -23.38 -32.24 13.98
CA ASP A 261 -23.55 -33.64 13.54
C ASP A 261 -23.32 -33.83 12.03
N ASP A 262 -22.76 -32.84 11.34
CA ASP A 262 -22.57 -32.86 9.89
C ASP A 262 -21.31 -33.62 9.44
N GLY A 263 -20.33 -33.82 10.32
CA GLY A 263 -19.05 -34.42 9.97
C GLY A 263 -18.24 -33.62 8.95
N GLU A 264 -18.62 -32.38 8.66
CA GLU A 264 -18.01 -31.50 7.66
C GLU A 264 -17.44 -30.23 8.28
N THR A 265 -18.10 -29.69 9.31
CA THR A 265 -17.71 -28.46 9.97
C THR A 265 -16.39 -28.68 10.71
N SER A 266 -15.31 -28.04 10.25
CA SER A 266 -13.98 -28.19 10.86
C SER A 266 -13.90 -27.49 12.22
N ALA A 267 -13.30 -28.16 13.20
CA ALA A 267 -12.95 -27.57 14.49
C ALA A 267 -11.63 -26.80 14.40
N ILE A 268 -11.58 -25.66 15.08
CA ILE A 268 -10.37 -24.83 15.19
C ILE A 268 -9.91 -24.64 16.64
N ILE A 269 -10.77 -25.00 17.60
CA ILE A 269 -10.54 -24.82 19.03
C ILE A 269 -10.78 -26.15 19.73
N LEU A 270 -9.83 -26.55 20.56
CA LEU A 270 -10.00 -27.59 21.56
C LEU A 270 -10.37 -26.93 22.90
N CYS A 271 -11.60 -27.19 23.36
CA CYS A 271 -12.02 -26.85 24.70
C CYS A 271 -11.86 -28.08 25.61
N ASP A 272 -11.27 -27.88 26.78
CA ASP A 272 -11.08 -28.93 27.79
C ASP A 272 -12.38 -29.61 28.23
N MET A 273 -13.50 -28.88 28.19
CA MET A 273 -14.82 -29.36 28.64
C MET A 273 -15.83 -29.57 27.50
N CYS A 274 -15.76 -28.76 26.43
CA CYS A 274 -16.74 -28.77 25.34
C CYS A 274 -16.28 -29.55 24.10
N GLY A 275 -15.05 -30.08 24.09
CA GLY A 275 -14.50 -30.82 22.96
C GLY A 275 -13.98 -29.92 21.84
N ASN A 276 -13.95 -30.46 20.63
CA ASN A 276 -13.50 -29.79 19.42
C ASN A 276 -14.61 -28.89 18.88
N LEU A 277 -14.34 -27.60 18.72
CA LEU A 277 -15.33 -26.61 18.31
C LEU A 277 -14.88 -25.81 17.09
N CYS A 278 -15.82 -25.52 16.19
CA CYS A 278 -15.66 -24.49 15.17
C CYS A 278 -15.69 -23.09 15.81
N ALA A 279 -15.32 -22.06 15.04
CA ALA A 279 -15.29 -20.68 15.50
C ALA A 279 -16.63 -20.21 16.08
N ASP A 280 -17.72 -20.59 15.42
CA ASP A 280 -19.06 -20.19 15.81
C ASP A 280 -19.55 -20.96 17.04
N CYS A 281 -19.33 -22.27 17.11
CA CYS A 281 -19.70 -23.06 18.28
C CYS A 281 -18.92 -22.65 19.52
N ASP A 282 -17.61 -22.37 19.40
CA ASP A 282 -16.86 -21.78 20.50
C ASP A 282 -17.49 -20.47 20.95
N ARG A 283 -17.81 -19.57 20.00
CA ARG A 283 -18.43 -18.29 20.30
C ARG A 283 -19.75 -18.45 21.04
N PHE A 284 -20.67 -19.28 20.54
CA PHE A 284 -22.02 -19.39 21.11
C PHE A 284 -22.04 -20.16 22.43
N LEU A 285 -21.31 -21.28 22.52
CA LEU A 285 -21.28 -22.10 23.73
C LEU A 285 -20.63 -21.37 24.92
N HIS A 286 -19.67 -20.47 24.66
CA HIS A 286 -18.94 -19.75 25.69
C HIS A 286 -19.52 -18.36 26.03
N LEU A 287 -20.69 -17.99 25.48
CA LEU A 287 -21.42 -16.77 25.90
C LEU A 287 -21.98 -16.91 27.34
N HIS A 288 -22.33 -18.13 27.76
CA HIS A 288 -22.99 -18.36 29.03
C HIS A 288 -22.00 -18.28 30.22
N LYS A 289 -22.44 -17.71 31.36
CA LYS A 289 -21.58 -17.48 32.54
C LYS A 289 -20.89 -18.75 33.07
N ARG A 290 -21.51 -19.91 32.90
CA ARG A 290 -21.01 -21.22 33.38
C ARG A 290 -19.89 -21.78 32.51
N THR A 291 -19.88 -21.47 31.22
CA THR A 291 -18.97 -22.05 30.23
C THR A 291 -17.87 -21.08 29.83
N ARG A 292 -18.07 -19.76 30.00
CA ARG A 292 -17.10 -18.71 29.63
C ARG A 292 -15.68 -18.89 30.21
N SER A 293 -15.53 -19.60 31.33
CA SER A 293 -14.25 -19.86 32.00
C SER A 293 -13.54 -21.15 31.58
N HIS A 294 -14.07 -21.90 30.61
CA HIS A 294 -13.42 -23.10 30.10
C HIS A 294 -12.04 -22.78 29.50
N LYS A 295 -11.10 -23.71 29.64
CA LYS A 295 -9.78 -23.57 29.06
C LYS A 295 -9.85 -24.00 27.60
N ARG A 296 -9.47 -23.07 26.72
CA ARG A 296 -9.59 -23.23 25.28
C ARG A 296 -8.23 -23.04 24.65
N GLN A 297 -7.90 -23.92 23.72
CA GLN A 297 -6.64 -23.90 22.98
C GLN A 297 -6.95 -24.00 21.49
N VAL A 298 -6.32 -23.15 20.67
CA VAL A 298 -6.40 -23.26 19.21
C VAL A 298 -5.50 -24.41 18.78
N PHE A 299 -5.91 -25.19 17.77
CA PHE A 299 -5.05 -26.25 17.25
C PHE A 299 -3.74 -25.67 16.71
N LYS A 300 -2.62 -26.36 16.96
CA LYS A 300 -1.28 -25.92 16.55
C LYS A 300 -1.20 -25.68 15.04
N GLU A 301 -1.88 -26.48 14.23
CA GLU A 301 -1.92 -26.28 12.77
C GLU A 301 -2.65 -25.00 12.36
N GLU A 302 -3.68 -24.58 13.11
CA GLU A 302 -4.40 -23.32 12.88
C GLU A 302 -3.66 -22.10 13.46
N GLU A 303 -2.90 -22.28 14.55
CA GLU A 303 -1.98 -21.23 15.04
C GLU A 303 -0.87 -20.96 14.02
N GLU A 304 -0.35 -21.98 13.35
CA GLU A 304 0.72 -21.84 12.35
C GLU A 304 0.22 -21.53 10.93
N ALA A 305 -1.10 -21.46 10.71
CA ALA A 305 -1.69 -21.18 9.41
C ALA A 305 -1.42 -19.73 8.97
N ILE A 306 -1.04 -19.57 7.71
CA ILE A 306 -0.91 -18.26 7.08
C ILE A 306 -2.29 -17.78 6.62
N ARG A 307 -2.58 -16.50 6.84
CA ARG A 307 -3.76 -15.84 6.25
C ARG A 307 -3.29 -14.69 5.39
N VAL A 308 -3.73 -14.67 4.15
CA VAL A 308 -3.36 -13.68 3.14
C VAL A 308 -4.62 -12.97 2.64
N ASP A 309 -4.61 -11.65 2.66
CA ASP A 309 -5.75 -10.84 2.20
C ASP A 309 -5.26 -9.77 1.22
N LEU A 310 -6.18 -9.27 0.38
CA LEU A 310 -5.91 -8.19 -0.56
C LEU A 310 -7.09 -7.21 -0.55
N HIS A 311 -6.86 -5.99 -0.06
CA HIS A 311 -7.86 -4.91 -0.08
C HIS A 311 -7.31 -3.69 -0.78
N GLU A 312 -7.98 -3.23 -1.85
CA GLU A 312 -7.67 -1.98 -2.56
C GLU A 312 -6.18 -1.79 -2.93
N GLY A 313 -5.48 -2.90 -3.28
CA GLY A 313 -4.06 -2.87 -3.66
C GLY A 313 -3.06 -2.97 -2.50
N CYS A 314 -3.56 -3.16 -1.28
CA CYS A 314 -2.79 -3.48 -0.07
C CYS A 314 -2.84 -5.00 0.19
N GLY A 315 -1.71 -5.66 0.00
CA GLY A 315 -1.54 -7.08 0.32
C GLY A 315 -1.19 -7.24 1.79
N ARG A 316 -1.86 -8.15 2.50
CA ARG A 316 -1.68 -8.44 3.91
C ARG A 316 -1.38 -9.92 4.10
N THR A 317 -0.48 -10.24 5.01
CA THR A 317 -0.26 -11.60 5.52
C THR A 317 -0.21 -11.59 7.05
N LYS A 318 -0.81 -12.60 7.67
CA LYS A 318 -0.95 -12.75 9.12
C LYS A 318 -0.52 -14.16 9.52
N LEU A 319 0.49 -14.20 10.38
CA LEU A 319 0.99 -15.38 11.08
C LEU A 319 0.76 -15.19 12.59
N PHE A 320 1.01 -16.24 13.39
CA PHE A 320 0.89 -16.12 14.85
C PHE A 320 1.86 -15.10 15.45
N TRP A 321 3.07 -14.98 14.90
CA TRP A 321 4.15 -14.14 15.44
C TRP A 321 4.30 -12.79 14.72
N VAL A 322 3.74 -12.63 13.51
CA VAL A 322 3.86 -11.39 12.73
C VAL A 322 2.63 -11.12 11.88
N MET A 323 2.26 -9.85 11.77
CA MET A 323 1.40 -9.34 10.70
C MET A 323 2.26 -8.44 9.80
N ALA A 324 2.26 -8.71 8.50
CA ALA A 324 2.95 -7.90 7.52
C ALA A 324 1.95 -7.43 6.45
N LEU A 325 2.05 -6.17 6.05
CA LEU A 325 1.25 -5.62 4.97
C LEU A 325 2.07 -4.66 4.13
N ALA A 326 1.75 -4.57 2.84
CA ALA A 326 2.40 -3.65 1.92
C ALA A 326 1.39 -3.09 0.93
N ASP A 327 1.42 -1.78 0.75
CA ASP A 327 0.60 -1.08 -0.22
C ASP A 327 1.37 -0.82 -1.51
N SER A 328 0.82 -1.27 -2.62
CA SER A 328 1.44 -1.15 -3.94
C SER A 328 1.42 0.27 -4.51
N ALA A 329 0.50 1.13 -4.05
CA ALA A 329 0.36 2.49 -4.59
C ALA A 329 1.24 3.53 -3.88
N SER A 330 1.40 3.42 -2.56
CA SER A 330 2.21 4.34 -1.75
C SER A 330 3.61 3.81 -1.45
N LEU A 331 3.90 2.54 -1.75
CA LEU A 331 5.15 1.84 -1.41
C LEU A 331 5.49 1.96 0.09
N LYS A 332 4.44 1.94 0.92
CA LYS A 332 4.55 1.84 2.37
C LYS A 332 4.21 0.43 2.80
N ALA A 333 4.95 -0.07 3.77
CA ALA A 333 4.72 -1.38 4.36
C ALA A 333 4.77 -1.29 5.88
N MET A 334 4.07 -2.18 6.57
CA MET A 334 4.11 -2.27 8.03
C MET A 334 4.34 -3.72 8.44
N VAL A 335 5.20 -3.92 9.44
CA VAL A 335 5.46 -5.21 10.06
C VAL A 335 5.20 -5.08 11.56
N GLU A 336 4.14 -5.74 12.04
CA GLU A 336 3.78 -5.80 13.44
C GLU A 336 4.16 -7.17 14.03
N PHE A 337 5.15 -7.18 14.92
CA PHE A 337 5.57 -8.37 15.65
C PHE A 337 4.67 -8.56 16.87
N ARG A 338 4.20 -9.79 17.06
CA ARG A 338 3.41 -10.20 18.21
C ARG A 338 4.35 -10.83 19.23
N GLU A 339 4.37 -10.29 20.45
CA GLU A 339 5.08 -10.94 21.54
C GLU A 339 4.48 -12.32 21.79
N GLY A 340 5.36 -13.33 21.80
CA GLY A 340 5.00 -14.73 22.02
C GLY A 340 4.60 -15.00 23.46
N ASP A 341 3.51 -14.40 23.93
CA ASP A 341 2.85 -14.88 25.14
C ASP A 341 2.04 -16.12 24.76
N ARG A 342 2.64 -17.28 25.01
CA ARG A 342 2.06 -18.60 24.75
C ARG A 342 0.67 -18.68 25.39
N GLY A 343 -0.38 -18.68 24.55
CA GLY A 343 -1.64 -19.36 24.87
C GLY A 343 -2.79 -18.52 25.45
N LYS A 344 -3.00 -17.26 25.03
CA LYS A 344 -4.29 -16.57 25.28
C LYS A 344 -4.86 -15.89 24.05
N THR A 345 -5.14 -16.67 23.01
CA THR A 345 -5.97 -16.26 21.88
C THR A 345 -7.44 -16.26 22.34
N LEU A 346 -7.89 -15.14 22.90
CA LEU A 346 -9.31 -14.93 23.20
C LEU A 346 -10.02 -14.45 21.95
N THR A 347 -10.85 -15.33 21.42
CA THR A 347 -11.87 -15.11 20.40
C THR A 347 -12.63 -13.79 20.58
N SER A 348 -12.85 -13.12 19.46
CA SER A 348 -13.60 -11.87 19.25
C SER A 348 -15.04 -11.90 19.77
N ALA A 349 -15.21 -11.83 21.09
CA ALA A 349 -16.47 -11.54 21.76
C ALA A 349 -16.18 -10.70 23.01
N ILE A 350 -16.62 -9.43 23.00
CA ILE A 350 -16.70 -8.48 24.13
C ILE A 350 -15.78 -8.88 25.31
N SER A 351 -14.47 -8.76 25.13
CA SER A 351 -13.55 -9.04 26.23
C SER A 351 -13.57 -7.83 27.15
N MET A 352 -14.38 -7.93 28.21
CA MET A 352 -14.25 -7.04 29.37
C MET A 352 -12.77 -6.97 29.75
N GLY A 353 -12.21 -5.77 29.76
CA GLY A 353 -10.80 -5.55 30.10
C GLY A 353 -9.85 -5.33 28.92
N VAL A 354 -10.27 -5.40 27.65
CA VAL A 354 -9.43 -4.98 26.50
C VAL A 354 -9.84 -3.60 26.00
N CYS A 355 -8.86 -2.71 25.83
CA CYS A 355 -9.10 -1.39 25.26
C CYS A 355 -9.58 -1.52 23.82
N ARG A 356 -10.72 -0.90 23.52
CA ARG A 356 -11.33 -0.87 22.19
C ARG A 356 -10.39 -0.36 21.09
N PHE A 357 -9.50 0.58 21.42
CA PHE A 357 -8.64 1.27 20.45
C PHE A 357 -7.26 0.60 20.34
N CYS A 358 -6.50 0.56 21.44
CA CYS A 358 -5.13 0.03 21.40
C CYS A 358 -5.04 -1.48 21.61
N GLY A 359 -6.12 -2.16 22.02
CA GLY A 359 -6.12 -3.61 22.25
C GLY A 359 -5.39 -4.07 23.53
N ASN A 360 -4.88 -3.15 24.36
CA ASN A 360 -4.21 -3.51 25.62
C ASN A 360 -5.21 -4.03 26.66
N GLN A 361 -4.80 -5.06 27.40
CA GLN A 361 -5.55 -5.60 28.53
C GLN A 361 -5.28 -4.78 29.81
N SER A 362 -6.33 -4.44 30.55
CA SER A 362 -6.22 -3.86 31.89
C SER A 362 -5.80 -4.93 32.89
N SER A 363 -4.80 -4.63 33.71
CA SER A 363 -4.30 -5.52 34.78
C SER A 363 -5.35 -5.81 35.88
N THR A 364 -6.38 -4.97 36.00
CA THR A 364 -7.45 -5.12 37.01
C THR A 364 -8.75 -5.71 36.46
N GLY A 365 -8.81 -6.04 35.16
CA GLY A 365 -9.99 -6.62 34.50
C GLY A 365 -11.20 -5.68 34.35
N LEU A 366 -11.15 -4.47 34.94
CA LEU A 366 -12.13 -3.42 34.75
C LEU A 366 -11.53 -2.31 33.89
N LEU A 367 -12.17 -2.03 32.75
CA LEU A 367 -12.01 -0.78 32.01
C LEU A 367 -13.21 0.12 32.32
N SER A 368 -13.03 1.44 32.23
CA SER A 368 -14.08 2.44 32.42
C SER A 368 -15.22 2.29 31.39
N MET A 369 -16.31 3.05 31.55
CA MET A 369 -17.45 3.05 30.60
C MET A 369 -16.97 3.10 29.15
N GLY A 370 -17.28 2.06 28.37
CA GLY A 370 -16.93 1.98 26.95
C GLY A 370 -15.66 1.19 26.61
N ASN A 371 -15.05 0.46 27.56
CA ASN A 371 -13.86 -0.37 27.35
C ASN A 371 -12.66 0.41 26.80
N VAL A 372 -12.31 1.53 27.44
CA VAL A 372 -11.18 2.39 27.01
C VAL A 372 -10.13 2.47 28.14
N CYS A 373 -8.85 2.26 27.82
CA CYS A 373 -7.76 2.37 28.81
C CYS A 373 -7.41 3.83 29.12
N SER A 374 -6.62 4.08 30.16
CA SER A 374 -6.20 5.42 30.60
C SER A 374 -5.19 6.12 29.69
N ASP A 375 -4.86 5.53 28.54
CA ASP A 375 -3.96 6.13 27.56
C ASP A 375 -4.57 7.44 26.99
N PRO A 376 -3.82 8.56 26.93
CA PRO A 376 -4.35 9.85 26.52
C PRO A 376 -5.00 9.85 25.13
N ASP A 377 -4.41 9.13 24.17
CA ASP A 377 -4.95 9.08 22.80
C ASP A 377 -6.26 8.30 22.79
N CYS A 378 -6.30 7.16 23.52
CA CYS A 378 -7.52 6.36 23.64
C CYS A 378 -8.65 7.15 24.32
N GLN A 379 -8.33 7.98 25.32
CA GLN A 379 -9.30 8.86 25.98
C GLN A 379 -9.80 9.96 25.03
N GLU A 380 -8.94 10.53 24.19
CA GLU A 380 -9.34 11.52 23.19
C GLU A 380 -10.25 10.92 22.13
N TYR A 381 -9.89 9.75 21.60
CA TYR A 381 -10.71 8.98 20.68
C TYR A 381 -12.08 8.64 21.26
N ALA A 382 -12.17 8.33 22.55
CA ALA A 382 -13.44 8.03 23.22
C ALA A 382 -14.44 9.20 23.25
N LYS A 383 -13.97 10.45 23.15
CA LYS A 383 -14.83 11.64 23.14
C LYS A 383 -15.66 11.73 21.87
N THR A 384 -15.08 11.34 20.73
CA THR A 384 -15.71 11.44 19.41
C THR A 384 -16.21 10.10 18.88
N ALA A 385 -15.90 8.98 19.53
CA ALA A 385 -16.33 7.65 19.11
C ALA A 385 -17.83 7.40 19.32
N CYS A 386 -18.43 6.64 18.40
CA CYS A 386 -19.77 6.12 18.58
C CYS A 386 -19.81 5.14 19.76
N ARG A 387 -20.76 5.32 20.68
CA ARG A 387 -20.95 4.43 21.85
C ARG A 387 -21.98 3.32 21.61
N LYS A 388 -22.59 3.28 20.42
CA LYS A 388 -23.62 2.29 20.08
C LYS A 388 -22.98 0.93 19.79
N VAL A 389 -23.65 -0.13 20.21
CA VAL A 389 -23.39 -1.50 19.78
C VAL A 389 -24.32 -1.80 18.61
N GLN A 390 -23.77 -2.30 17.51
CA GLN A 390 -24.56 -2.64 16.33
C GLN A 390 -25.35 -3.95 16.57
N SER A 391 -26.33 -4.24 15.72
CA SER A 391 -27.14 -5.47 15.81
C SER A 391 -26.32 -6.76 15.73
N CYS A 392 -25.14 -6.73 15.11
CA CYS A 392 -24.19 -7.83 15.07
C CYS A 392 -23.41 -8.05 16.39
N GLY A 393 -23.62 -7.21 17.41
CA GLY A 393 -22.94 -7.28 18.71
C GLY A 393 -21.58 -6.59 18.78
N HIS A 394 -21.06 -6.07 17.66
CA HIS A 394 -19.82 -5.29 17.65
C HIS A 394 -20.05 -3.82 18.03
N MET A 395 -19.06 -3.22 18.70
CA MET A 395 -19.07 -1.77 18.94
C MET A 395 -18.91 -1.04 17.61
N CYS A 396 -19.72 0.00 17.38
CA CYS A 396 -19.67 0.77 16.14
C CYS A 396 -18.33 1.51 16.02
N GLY A 397 -17.49 1.17 15.03
CA GLY A 397 -16.21 1.83 14.73
C GLY A 397 -16.31 3.30 14.28
N GLY A 398 -17.53 3.78 14.04
CA GLY A 398 -17.82 5.15 13.65
C GLY A 398 -17.74 6.15 14.78
N ILE A 399 -18.31 7.33 14.51
CA ILE A 399 -18.25 8.51 15.38
C ILE A 399 -19.59 8.80 16.08
N ALA A 400 -19.55 9.60 17.14
CA ALA A 400 -20.71 9.99 17.92
C ALA A 400 -21.65 10.89 17.08
N GLY A 401 -22.94 10.60 17.12
CA GLY A 401 -23.97 11.41 16.44
C GLY A 401 -24.14 11.16 14.94
N GLU A 402 -23.30 10.32 14.32
CA GLU A 402 -23.44 9.95 12.91
C GLU A 402 -24.66 9.05 12.66
N TYR A 403 -25.45 9.42 11.65
CA TYR A 403 -26.64 8.69 11.22
C TYR A 403 -26.75 8.66 9.68
N PRO A 404 -26.86 7.47 9.06
CA PRO A 404 -26.72 6.14 9.67
C PRO A 404 -25.30 5.92 10.23
N CYS A 405 -25.15 5.09 11.26
CA CYS A 405 -23.83 4.77 11.79
C CYS A 405 -22.96 4.06 10.74
N LEU A 406 -21.64 4.24 10.82
CA LEU A 406 -20.67 3.51 10.00
C LEU A 406 -20.99 2.00 9.94
N PRO A 407 -20.98 1.37 8.76
CA PRO A 407 -21.14 -0.08 8.64
C PRO A 407 -20.13 -0.85 9.50
N CYS A 408 -20.47 -2.08 9.88
CA CYS A 408 -19.62 -2.86 10.77
C CYS A 408 -18.29 -3.21 10.08
N LEU A 409 -17.17 -2.70 10.60
CA LEU A 409 -15.82 -2.95 10.07
C LEU A 409 -15.43 -4.44 10.06
N HIS A 410 -16.15 -5.30 10.79
CA HIS A 410 -15.94 -6.75 10.78
C HIS A 410 -16.75 -7.47 9.69
N GLY A 411 -17.29 -6.75 8.70
CA GLY A 411 -18.00 -7.34 7.56
C GLY A 411 -19.34 -8.00 7.90
N CYS A 412 -19.89 -7.76 9.10
CA CYS A 412 -21.16 -8.33 9.51
C CYS A 412 -22.32 -7.72 8.71
N LYS A 413 -23.15 -8.57 8.10
CA LYS A 413 -24.36 -8.13 7.39
C LYS A 413 -25.41 -7.66 8.39
N ASN A 414 -25.71 -6.36 8.41
CA ASN A 414 -26.87 -5.84 9.14
C ASN A 414 -28.09 -5.72 8.22
N PRO A 415 -29.32 -5.96 8.72
CA PRO A 415 -30.54 -5.73 7.95
C PRO A 415 -30.60 -4.26 7.49
N GLY A 416 -30.64 -4.01 6.18
CA GLY A 416 -30.67 -2.67 5.59
C GLY A 416 -29.34 -2.10 5.10
N GLN A 417 -28.22 -2.81 5.24
CA GLN A 417 -26.96 -2.45 4.58
C GLN A 417 -26.96 -2.90 3.12
N THR A 418 -26.97 -1.94 2.19
CA THR A 418 -26.93 -2.19 0.73
C THR A 418 -25.51 -2.25 0.15
N HIS A 419 -24.50 -1.76 0.89
CA HIS A 419 -23.12 -1.68 0.41
C HIS A 419 -22.16 -2.43 1.33
N ALA A 420 -21.44 -3.41 0.77
CA ALA A 420 -20.30 -4.03 1.42
C ALA A 420 -19.19 -2.99 1.60
N LEU A 421 -18.56 -2.98 2.78
CA LEU A 421 -17.35 -2.18 2.97
C LEU A 421 -16.24 -2.69 2.06
N LYS A 422 -15.47 -1.75 1.50
CA LYS A 422 -14.24 -2.07 0.75
C LYS A 422 -13.03 -2.36 1.64
N GLN A 423 -13.16 -2.04 2.93
CA GLN A 423 -12.11 -2.12 3.93
C GLN A 423 -12.66 -2.74 5.22
N ASP A 424 -11.81 -3.45 5.96
CA ASP A 424 -12.15 -4.10 7.22
C ASP A 424 -11.54 -3.40 8.45
N ALA A 425 -11.74 -3.99 9.63
CA ALA A 425 -11.26 -3.48 10.91
C ALA A 425 -9.72 -3.51 11.04
N ASP A 426 -9.08 -4.51 10.43
CA ASP A 426 -7.64 -4.78 10.50
C ASP A 426 -6.87 -3.98 9.41
N ASP A 427 -7.56 -3.39 8.43
CA ASP A 427 -6.97 -2.51 7.42
C ASP A 427 -6.37 -1.25 8.06
N MET A 428 -5.25 -0.79 7.51
CA MET A 428 -4.59 0.43 7.97
C MET A 428 -5.27 1.66 7.40
N CYS A 429 -5.36 2.70 8.22
CA CYS A 429 -5.75 4.01 7.70
C CYS A 429 -4.66 4.51 6.74
N MET A 430 -4.97 4.61 5.44
CA MET A 430 -4.01 4.99 4.39
C MET A 430 -3.56 6.47 4.44
N ILE A 431 -3.95 7.20 5.49
CA ILE A 431 -3.44 8.55 5.79
C ILE A 431 -2.28 8.46 6.80
N CYS A 432 -2.52 7.92 8.00
CA CYS A 432 -1.46 7.81 9.02
C CYS A 432 -0.53 6.62 8.74
N PHE A 433 -1.09 5.52 8.23
CA PHE A 433 -0.43 4.23 8.00
C PHE A 433 0.18 3.59 9.26
N THR A 434 -0.14 4.11 10.45
CA THR A 434 0.41 3.69 11.75
C THR A 434 -0.59 2.90 12.61
N GLU A 435 -1.88 3.09 12.38
CA GLU A 435 -2.95 2.45 13.16
C GLU A 435 -4.04 1.86 12.25
N ALA A 436 -4.60 0.72 12.66
CA ALA A 436 -5.71 0.06 11.99
C ALA A 436 -7.00 0.90 12.09
N LEU A 437 -7.93 0.71 11.17
CA LEU A 437 -9.19 1.46 11.14
C LEU A 437 -10.01 1.26 12.42
N SER A 438 -9.95 0.09 13.06
CA SER A 438 -10.64 -0.14 14.34
C SER A 438 -10.02 0.59 15.53
N ALA A 439 -8.76 1.04 15.43
CA ALA A 439 -8.01 1.61 16.54
C ALA A 439 -8.36 3.08 16.84
N ALA A 440 -9.15 3.75 16.01
CA ALA A 440 -9.65 5.10 16.27
C ALA A 440 -11.01 5.31 15.57
N PRO A 441 -11.78 6.36 15.92
CA PRO A 441 -13.07 6.64 15.28
C PRO A 441 -12.90 6.91 13.78
N ALA A 442 -13.61 6.13 12.98
CA ALA A 442 -13.52 6.16 11.52
C ALA A 442 -14.78 6.75 10.87
N ILE A 443 -14.63 7.27 9.66
CA ILE A 443 -15.71 7.77 8.81
C ILE A 443 -15.61 7.12 7.43
N GLN A 444 -16.76 6.90 6.80
CA GLN A 444 -16.82 6.46 5.40
C GLN A 444 -17.05 7.68 4.51
N LEU A 445 -16.13 7.91 3.58
CA LEU A 445 -16.26 8.98 2.58
C LEU A 445 -17.32 8.60 1.54
N ILE A 446 -17.79 9.58 0.77
CA ILE A 446 -18.72 9.34 -0.37
C ILE A 446 -18.13 8.34 -1.37
N CYS A 447 -16.81 8.30 -1.52
CA CYS A 447 -16.10 7.35 -2.37
C CYS A 447 -16.07 5.90 -1.80
N SER A 448 -16.77 5.64 -0.70
CA SER A 448 -16.90 4.39 0.06
C SER A 448 -15.67 3.90 0.81
N HIS A 449 -14.55 4.61 0.71
CA HIS A 449 -13.33 4.35 1.50
C HIS A 449 -13.45 4.89 2.92
N VAL A 450 -12.81 4.21 3.85
CA VAL A 450 -12.86 4.47 5.29
C VAL A 450 -11.51 4.96 5.78
N PHE A 451 -11.54 6.02 6.59
CA PHE A 451 -10.36 6.64 7.20
C PHE A 451 -10.69 7.09 8.63
N HIS A 452 -9.67 7.28 9.48
CA HIS A 452 -9.90 7.91 10.77
C HIS A 452 -10.32 9.37 10.59
N LEU A 453 -11.30 9.83 11.36
CA LEU A 453 -11.79 11.22 11.30
C LEU A 453 -10.66 12.23 11.54
N HIS A 454 -9.87 12.00 12.59
CA HIS A 454 -8.78 12.90 12.98
C HIS A 454 -7.68 12.97 11.90
N CYS A 455 -7.43 11.88 11.17
CA CYS A 455 -6.50 11.84 10.06
C CYS A 455 -6.98 12.70 8.88
N CYS A 456 -8.26 12.59 8.49
CA CYS A 456 -8.83 13.43 7.45
C CYS A 456 -8.76 14.92 7.82
N ARG A 457 -9.14 15.28 9.05
CA ARG A 457 -9.06 16.68 9.52
C ARG A 457 -7.64 17.22 9.47
N LYS A 458 -6.67 16.48 10.01
CA LYS A 458 -5.25 16.89 10.04
C LYS A 458 -4.67 17.13 8.64
N VAL A 459 -5.01 16.29 7.66
CA VAL A 459 -4.55 16.47 6.27
C VAL A 459 -5.18 17.73 5.64
N LEU A 460 -6.48 17.95 5.85
CA LEU A 460 -7.17 19.12 5.32
C LEU A 460 -6.74 20.43 5.99
N GLU A 461 -6.45 20.40 7.30
CA GLU A 461 -5.91 21.53 8.06
C GLU A 461 -4.48 21.88 7.66
N LYS A 462 -3.63 20.86 7.38
CA LYS A 462 -2.26 21.10 6.91
C LYS A 462 -2.22 21.68 5.49
N GLY A 463 -3.12 21.26 4.61
CA GLY A 463 -3.17 21.73 3.22
C GLY A 463 -2.08 21.10 2.35
N TRP A 464 -1.59 21.87 1.38
CA TRP A 464 -0.52 21.43 0.48
C TRP A 464 0.88 21.69 1.07
N ILE A 465 1.86 20.96 0.54
CA ILE A 465 3.27 21.09 0.93
C ILE A 465 3.99 21.93 -0.12
N GLY A 466 4.84 22.85 0.34
CA GLY A 466 5.62 23.75 -0.53
C GLY A 466 4.85 24.99 -1.00
N PRO A 467 5.52 25.89 -1.74
CA PRO A 467 4.97 27.20 -2.08
C PRO A 467 3.86 27.13 -3.13
N ARG A 468 3.93 26.15 -4.05
CA ARG A 468 2.95 25.96 -5.13
C ARG A 468 1.66 25.38 -4.57
N ILE A 469 0.55 26.03 -4.88
CA ILE A 469 -0.79 25.52 -4.55
C ILE A 469 -1.02 24.22 -5.32
N THR A 470 -1.26 23.14 -4.58
CA THR A 470 -1.69 21.85 -5.11
C THR A 470 -2.89 21.34 -4.31
N PHE A 471 -3.70 20.46 -4.88
CA PHE A 471 -4.95 19.99 -4.25
C PHE A 471 -4.97 18.50 -3.96
N GLY A 472 -3.84 17.81 -4.13
CA GLY A 472 -3.74 16.36 -3.91
C GLY A 472 -4.05 15.94 -2.46
N PHE A 473 -3.87 16.84 -1.47
CA PHE A 473 -4.20 16.58 -0.08
C PHE A 473 -5.70 16.43 0.17
N ALA A 474 -6.56 17.01 -0.68
CA ALA A 474 -8.01 16.91 -0.61
C ALA A 474 -8.56 15.71 -1.40
N SER A 475 -7.70 14.86 -1.95
CA SER A 475 -8.07 13.64 -2.67
C SER A 475 -7.91 12.41 -1.77
N CYS A 476 -8.83 11.46 -1.90
CA CYS A 476 -8.77 10.15 -1.26
C CYS A 476 -7.43 9.46 -1.60
N PRO A 477 -6.62 9.07 -0.60
CA PRO A 477 -5.35 8.39 -0.84
C PRO A 477 -5.46 7.13 -1.72
N ILE A 478 -6.61 6.44 -1.68
CA ILE A 478 -6.86 5.18 -2.38
C ILE A 478 -7.33 5.42 -3.82
N CYS A 479 -8.52 6.01 -4.03
CA CYS A 479 -9.09 6.17 -5.38
C CYS A 479 -8.95 7.56 -6.01
N LYS A 480 -8.25 8.50 -5.35
CA LYS A 480 -7.99 9.88 -5.81
C LYS A 480 -9.22 10.77 -6.03
N ARG A 481 -10.45 10.27 -5.83
CA ARG A 481 -11.67 11.09 -5.75
C ARG A 481 -11.61 12.06 -4.57
N GLU A 482 -12.29 13.19 -4.65
CA GLU A 482 -12.33 14.20 -3.59
C GLU A 482 -12.76 13.60 -2.23
N ILE A 483 -12.11 14.02 -1.16
CA ILE A 483 -12.53 13.74 0.21
C ILE A 483 -13.80 14.54 0.49
N ASP A 484 -14.91 13.85 0.73
CA ASP A 484 -16.16 14.50 1.09
C ASP A 484 -16.87 13.72 2.21
N HIS A 485 -17.21 14.45 3.26
CA HIS A 485 -17.99 13.98 4.40
C HIS A 485 -18.63 15.20 5.11
N PRO A 486 -19.88 15.13 5.59
CA PRO A 486 -20.56 16.26 6.21
C PRO A 486 -19.79 16.97 7.35
N LEU A 487 -19.03 16.21 8.15
CA LEU A 487 -18.23 16.75 9.26
C LEU A 487 -16.88 17.35 8.87
N LEU A 488 -16.54 17.35 7.58
CA LEU A 488 -15.35 17.97 7.05
C LEU A 488 -15.68 19.23 6.25
N LYS A 489 -16.97 19.59 6.10
CA LYS A 489 -17.42 20.74 5.29
C LYS A 489 -16.77 22.06 5.71
N ASP A 490 -16.56 22.27 7.00
CA ASP A 490 -15.89 23.45 7.54
C ASP A 490 -14.46 23.63 6.99
N LEU A 491 -13.77 22.53 6.72
CA LEU A 491 -12.43 22.52 6.14
C LEU A 491 -12.44 22.44 4.61
N LEU A 492 -13.43 21.76 4.02
CA LEU A 492 -13.54 21.58 2.57
C LEU A 492 -14.03 22.83 1.83
N ASP A 493 -14.96 23.59 2.41
CA ASP A 493 -15.56 24.75 1.73
C ASP A 493 -14.52 25.84 1.37
N PRO A 494 -13.57 26.22 2.27
CA PRO A 494 -12.47 27.11 1.90
C PRO A 494 -11.57 26.54 0.80
N THR A 495 -11.25 25.25 0.87
CA THR A 495 -10.41 24.57 -0.13
C THR A 495 -11.07 24.52 -1.50
N ARG A 496 -12.37 24.24 -1.57
CA ARG A 496 -13.18 24.26 -2.80
C ARG A 496 -13.21 25.64 -3.43
N LYS A 497 -13.42 26.69 -2.63
CA LYS A 497 -13.36 28.08 -3.12
C LYS A 497 -12.01 28.44 -3.71
N LEU A 498 -10.91 28.01 -3.07
CA LEU A 498 -9.56 28.23 -3.60
C LEU A 498 -9.33 27.43 -4.88
N TYR A 499 -9.77 26.17 -4.94
CA TYR A 499 -9.70 25.33 -6.13
C TYR A 499 -10.42 25.99 -7.32
N ASP A 500 -11.65 26.44 -7.12
CA ASP A 500 -12.43 27.10 -8.18
C ASP A 500 -11.80 28.43 -8.62
N ASP A 501 -11.23 29.22 -7.69
CA ASP A 501 -10.51 30.45 -8.01
C ASP A 501 -9.27 30.18 -8.88
N VAL A 502 -8.45 29.21 -8.49
CA VAL A 502 -7.24 28.82 -9.23
C VAL A 502 -7.60 28.21 -10.59
N LYS A 503 -8.57 27.29 -10.63
CA LYS A 503 -9.06 26.65 -11.87
C LYS A 503 -9.56 27.67 -12.87
N ARG A 504 -10.37 28.64 -12.42
CA ARG A 504 -10.89 29.72 -13.27
C ARG A 504 -9.76 30.59 -13.82
N LYS A 505 -8.78 30.97 -12.99
CA LYS A 505 -7.61 31.76 -13.44
C LYS A 505 -6.74 30.99 -14.42
N ALA A 506 -6.52 29.70 -14.18
CA ALA A 506 -5.70 28.83 -15.02
C ALA A 506 -6.34 28.65 -16.40
N LEU A 507 -7.65 28.42 -16.45
CA LEU A 507 -8.41 28.36 -17.71
C LEU A 507 -8.35 29.67 -18.49
N MET A 508 -8.59 30.81 -17.84
CA MET A 508 -8.50 32.12 -18.48
C MET A 508 -7.10 32.36 -19.08
N ARG A 509 -6.05 31.92 -18.37
CA ARG A 509 -4.67 32.01 -18.86
C ARG A 509 -4.42 31.10 -20.06
N LEU A 510 -4.95 29.88 -20.03
CA LEU A 510 -4.84 28.92 -21.13
C LEU A 510 -5.53 29.44 -22.41
N GLU A 511 -6.68 30.09 -22.26
CA GLU A 511 -7.40 30.72 -23.36
C GLU A 511 -6.63 31.90 -23.93
N TYR A 512 -6.09 32.77 -23.06
CA TYR A 512 -5.28 33.92 -23.46
C TYR A 512 -4.01 33.52 -24.23
N GLU A 513 -3.36 32.43 -23.84
CA GLU A 513 -2.19 31.86 -24.55
C GLU A 513 -2.58 31.08 -25.82
N GLY A 514 -3.87 30.90 -26.10
CA GLY A 514 -4.35 30.15 -27.28
C GLY A 514 -4.12 28.64 -27.19
N LEU A 515 -3.74 28.10 -26.02
CA LEU A 515 -3.38 26.70 -25.82
C LEU A 515 -4.56 25.78 -25.51
N HIS A 516 -5.76 26.32 -25.40
CA HIS A 516 -7.01 25.57 -25.21
C HIS A 516 -7.35 24.62 -26.38
N LYS A 517 -6.66 24.74 -27.52
CA LYS A 517 -6.75 23.84 -28.69
C LYS A 517 -5.53 22.92 -28.88
N SER A 518 -4.63 22.86 -27.90
CA SER A 518 -3.41 22.06 -27.99
C SER A 518 -3.70 20.57 -28.21
N GLU A 519 -2.77 19.86 -28.85
CA GLU A 519 -2.87 18.42 -29.11
C GLU A 519 -3.09 17.61 -27.83
N ALA A 520 -2.58 18.07 -26.69
CA ALA A 520 -2.77 17.44 -25.39
C ALA A 520 -4.24 17.40 -24.92
N ILE A 521 -5.10 18.29 -25.45
CA ILE A 521 -6.53 18.38 -25.11
C ILE A 521 -7.39 17.80 -26.24
N THR A 522 -6.99 17.95 -27.50
CA THR A 522 -7.80 17.58 -28.67
C THR A 522 -7.54 16.16 -29.17
N THR A 523 -6.39 15.54 -28.85
CA THR A 523 -6.03 14.21 -29.34
C THR A 523 -6.66 13.11 -28.48
N ALA A 524 -7.45 12.23 -29.10
CA ALA A 524 -8.02 11.06 -28.43
C ALA A 524 -6.90 10.16 -27.87
N GLY A 525 -6.98 9.86 -26.57
CA GLY A 525 -5.96 9.07 -25.86
C GLY A 525 -4.87 9.89 -25.16
N ALA A 526 -4.83 11.22 -25.34
CA ALA A 526 -3.97 12.09 -24.53
C ALA A 526 -4.48 12.18 -23.08
N ARG A 527 -3.55 12.44 -22.13
CA ARG A 527 -3.84 12.51 -20.68
C ARG A 527 -4.98 13.48 -20.32
N PHE A 528 -5.11 14.58 -21.05
CA PHE A 528 -6.09 15.64 -20.80
C PHE A 528 -7.10 15.77 -21.95
N TYR A 529 -7.38 14.67 -22.66
CA TYR A 529 -8.36 14.67 -23.74
C TYR A 529 -9.73 15.16 -23.23
N ASN A 530 -10.26 16.21 -23.87
CA ASN A 530 -11.47 16.94 -23.45
C ASN A 530 -11.44 17.52 -22.02
N ASP A 531 -10.26 17.72 -21.42
CA ASP A 531 -10.10 18.34 -20.10
C ASP A 531 -9.12 19.53 -20.12
N PRO A 532 -9.54 20.70 -20.66
CA PRO A 532 -8.72 21.90 -20.67
C PRO A 532 -8.39 22.41 -19.26
N ALA A 533 -9.25 22.15 -18.28
CA ALA A 533 -9.06 22.60 -16.91
C ALA A 533 -7.96 21.80 -16.21
N GLY A 534 -7.98 20.48 -16.34
CA GLY A 534 -6.90 19.62 -15.86
C GLY A 534 -5.56 19.97 -16.50
N PHE A 535 -5.53 20.21 -17.82
CA PHE A 535 -4.32 20.65 -18.52
C PHE A 535 -3.78 21.98 -17.98
N ALA A 536 -4.66 22.98 -17.78
CA ALA A 536 -4.25 24.28 -17.24
C ALA A 536 -3.72 24.18 -15.80
N MET A 537 -4.36 23.38 -14.95
CA MET A 537 -3.97 23.19 -13.55
C MET A 537 -2.64 22.41 -13.40
N ASP A 538 -2.36 21.49 -14.32
CA ASP A 538 -1.09 20.75 -14.39
C ASP A 538 0.04 21.67 -14.88
N ARG A 539 -0.23 22.47 -15.92
CA ARG A 539 0.74 23.34 -16.61
C ARG A 539 1.15 24.58 -15.83
N TYR A 540 0.23 25.24 -15.13
CA TYR A 540 0.49 26.54 -14.50
C TYR A 540 0.73 26.41 -12.99
N ALA A 541 1.64 27.23 -12.47
CA ALA A 541 1.92 27.33 -11.04
C ALA A 541 1.23 28.56 -10.44
N TYR A 542 0.48 28.33 -9.36
CA TYR A 542 -0.19 29.37 -8.59
C TYR A 542 0.32 29.37 -7.15
N TYR A 543 0.37 30.56 -6.55
CA TYR A 543 0.89 30.80 -5.19
C TYR A 543 -0.07 31.70 -4.43
N VAL A 544 -0.08 31.62 -3.10
CA VAL A 544 -0.89 32.51 -2.25
C VAL A 544 -0.05 33.72 -1.86
N CYS A 545 -0.52 34.93 -2.21
CA CYS A 545 0.18 36.16 -1.82
C CYS A 545 0.12 36.37 -0.30
N TYR A 546 1.26 36.60 0.34
CA TYR A 546 1.35 36.84 1.78
C TYR A 546 0.55 38.07 2.23
N LYS A 547 0.58 39.15 1.43
CA LYS A 547 -0.05 40.44 1.77
C LYS A 547 -1.57 40.43 1.58
N CYS A 548 -2.06 40.03 0.40
CA CYS A 548 -3.49 40.11 0.07
C CYS A 548 -4.24 38.78 0.15
N LYS A 549 -3.55 37.67 0.43
CA LYS A 549 -4.10 36.30 0.52
C LYS A 549 -4.78 35.77 -0.74
N LYS A 550 -4.61 36.43 -1.89
CA LYS A 550 -5.17 35.99 -3.18
C LYS A 550 -4.18 35.09 -3.92
N ALA A 551 -4.71 34.08 -4.63
CA ALA A 551 -3.92 33.26 -5.53
C ALA A 551 -3.43 34.08 -6.74
N TYR A 552 -2.15 33.98 -7.10
CA TYR A 552 -1.56 34.65 -8.27
C TYR A 552 -0.73 33.68 -9.11
N TYR A 553 -0.61 33.97 -10.39
CA TYR A 553 0.16 33.19 -11.35
C TYR A 553 1.65 33.46 -11.17
N GLY A 554 2.45 32.39 -11.00
CA GLY A 554 3.91 32.49 -10.85
C GLY A 554 4.73 31.86 -11.98
N GLY A 555 4.10 31.39 -13.06
CA GLY A 555 4.81 30.81 -14.21
C GLY A 555 4.28 29.43 -14.60
N GLU A 556 5.01 28.78 -15.52
CA GLU A 556 4.75 27.38 -15.87
C GLU A 556 5.40 26.46 -14.83
N ALA A 557 4.69 25.39 -14.45
CA ALA A 557 5.10 24.45 -13.43
C ALA A 557 6.46 23.77 -13.71
N ARG A 558 6.81 23.55 -14.98
CA ARG A 558 8.09 22.96 -15.39
C ARG A 558 9.32 23.81 -15.05
N CYS A 559 9.14 25.12 -14.86
CA CYS A 559 10.22 25.99 -14.40
C CYS A 559 10.49 25.86 -12.89
N ASP A 560 9.55 25.24 -12.16
CA ASP A 560 9.57 25.05 -10.70
C ASP A 560 10.10 23.65 -10.30
N GLU A 561 10.12 22.66 -11.21
CA GLU A 561 10.71 21.32 -10.97
C GLU A 561 12.22 21.38 -10.63
N GLN A 562 12.88 22.52 -10.82
CA GLN A 562 14.27 22.77 -10.42
C GLN A 562 14.42 23.24 -8.96
N LEU A 563 13.32 23.61 -8.29
CA LEU A 563 13.26 24.16 -6.93
C LEU A 563 12.66 23.14 -5.94
N GLU A 564 13.13 21.88 -5.98
CA GLU A 564 12.78 20.82 -5.01
C GLU A 564 13.33 21.13 -3.59
N GLY A 565 12.93 22.25 -3.00
CA GLY A 565 13.01 22.54 -1.57
C GLY A 565 11.66 22.20 -0.93
N GLY A 566 11.66 21.43 0.16
CA GLY A 566 10.45 20.98 0.86
C GLY A 566 9.65 22.10 1.54
N ASP A 567 9.05 21.83 2.71
CA ASP A 567 8.31 22.82 3.54
C ASP A 567 9.15 24.05 3.98
N ASP A 568 10.44 24.11 3.61
CA ASP A 568 11.42 25.12 4.01
C ASP A 568 11.48 26.26 2.98
N TYR A 569 10.43 27.07 2.96
CA TYR A 569 10.38 28.34 2.25
C TYR A 569 9.76 29.40 3.15
N ASP A 570 10.17 30.65 3.01
CA ASP A 570 9.55 31.74 3.77
C ASP A 570 8.25 32.19 3.08
N PRO A 571 7.06 31.99 3.68
CA PRO A 571 5.81 32.41 3.07
C PRO A 571 5.73 33.92 2.86
N THR A 572 6.55 34.73 3.56
CA THR A 572 6.56 36.19 3.42
C THR A 572 7.14 36.66 2.09
N GLU A 573 7.94 35.83 1.41
CA GLU A 573 8.53 36.13 0.11
C GLU A 573 7.54 35.95 -1.05
N LEU A 574 6.47 35.19 -0.84
CA LEU A 574 5.42 34.98 -1.85
C LEU A 574 4.52 36.21 -1.95
N VAL A 575 4.90 37.17 -2.80
CA VAL A 575 4.16 38.42 -3.00
C VAL A 575 3.77 38.58 -4.47
N CYS A 576 2.48 38.78 -4.73
CA CYS A 576 2.01 39.00 -6.10
C CYS A 576 2.50 40.35 -6.66
N GLY A 577 2.54 40.48 -7.99
CA GLY A 577 3.02 41.69 -8.68
C GLY A 577 2.32 42.99 -8.23
N ALA A 578 1.04 42.92 -7.89
CA ALA A 578 0.28 44.08 -7.39
C ALA A 578 0.70 44.52 -5.97
N CYS A 579 1.29 43.62 -5.18
CA CYS A 579 1.69 43.88 -3.80
C CYS A 579 3.22 44.01 -3.61
N SER A 580 4.01 43.69 -4.65
CA SER A 580 5.46 43.85 -4.63
C SER A 580 5.91 45.25 -5.05
N ASP A 581 5.06 46.03 -5.76
CA ASP A 581 5.19 47.46 -6.10
C ASP A 581 6.64 47.99 -6.28
N VAL A 582 7.48 47.24 -7.00
CA VAL A 582 8.89 47.59 -7.21
C VAL A 582 9.06 48.54 -8.41
N SER A 583 8.01 48.76 -9.21
CA SER A 583 8.14 49.40 -10.54
C SER A 583 7.05 50.41 -10.92
N ARG A 584 6.08 50.75 -10.06
CA ARG A 584 4.96 51.66 -10.40
C ARG A 584 4.34 51.34 -11.77
N ALA A 585 4.13 50.06 -12.06
CA ALA A 585 3.52 49.64 -13.33
C ALA A 585 2.13 50.24 -13.46
N GLN A 586 1.83 50.92 -14.60
CA GLN A 586 0.51 51.45 -14.88
C GLN A 586 -0.51 50.30 -14.87
N VAL A 587 -1.55 50.45 -14.05
CA VAL A 587 -2.68 49.51 -13.98
C VAL A 587 -3.32 49.45 -15.37
N SER A 588 -3.23 48.29 -16.03
CA SER A 588 -3.89 48.07 -17.32
C SER A 588 -5.38 47.85 -17.07
N ALA A 589 -6.22 48.70 -17.67
CA ALA A 589 -7.68 48.76 -17.45
C ALA A 589 -8.48 47.51 -17.88
N MET A 590 -7.82 46.41 -18.28
CA MET A 590 -8.48 45.18 -18.73
C MET A 590 -8.68 44.12 -17.65
N SER A 591 -8.10 44.26 -16.44
CA SER A 591 -8.23 43.27 -15.37
C SER A 591 -9.42 43.46 -14.41
N ASP A 592 -10.14 44.58 -14.48
CA ASP A 592 -11.22 44.95 -13.55
C ASP A 592 -12.66 44.79 -14.11
N LEU A 593 -12.84 44.28 -15.33
CA LEU A 593 -14.17 44.19 -15.96
C LEU A 593 -15.12 43.14 -15.35
N THR A 594 -14.67 42.32 -14.40
CA THR A 594 -15.54 41.37 -13.67
C THR A 594 -16.47 42.05 -12.65
N GLY A 595 -16.28 43.34 -12.35
CA GLY A 595 -17.10 44.08 -11.38
C GLY A 595 -18.30 44.86 -11.96
N LEU A 596 -18.43 45.00 -13.29
CA LEU A 596 -19.38 45.93 -13.91
C LEU A 596 -20.52 45.29 -14.72
N LEU A 597 -20.60 43.95 -14.78
CA LEU A 597 -21.69 43.24 -15.49
C LEU A 597 -22.86 42.81 -14.59
N HIS A 598 -23.01 43.40 -13.39
CA HIS A 598 -24.14 43.11 -12.47
C HIS A 598 -25.15 44.27 -12.32
N GLY A 599 -25.11 45.27 -13.19
CA GLY A 599 -26.08 46.37 -13.16
C GLY A 599 -26.33 46.95 -14.53
N ASN A 600 -27.21 46.30 -15.30
CA ASN A 600 -28.11 46.90 -16.31
C ASN A 600 -28.69 45.83 -17.24
N PHE A 601 -29.60 44.98 -16.73
CA PHE A 601 -30.61 44.27 -17.53
C PHE A 601 -31.85 44.04 -16.67
N LEU A 602 -32.48 45.14 -16.26
CA LEU A 602 -33.85 45.20 -15.75
C LEU A 602 -34.42 46.56 -16.20
N ASN A 603 -34.80 46.63 -17.48
CA ASN A 603 -35.84 47.50 -18.05
C ASN A 603 -35.90 47.29 -19.56
N MET A 604 -36.52 46.18 -19.97
CA MET A 604 -37.55 46.07 -21.02
C MET A 604 -38.00 44.61 -21.12
#